data_AF-C1B984-F1
#
_entry.id   AF-C1B984-F1
#
_cell.length_a   1.000
_cell.length_b   1.000
_cell.length_c   1.000
_cell.angle_alpha   90.00
_cell.angle_beta   90.00
_cell.angle_gamma   90.00
#
_symmetry.space_group_name_H-M   'P 1'
#
loop_
_entity.id
_entity.type
_entity.pdbx_description
1 polymer ?
#
loop_
_entity_poly.entity_id
_entity_poly.type
_entity_poly.pdbx_seq_one_letter_code
_entity_poly.pdbx_strand_id
1 'polypeptide(L)'
;MTPRKREQLDWVSLLESILADTPSLPEAACIGRHDLFDEGQGESKDEARHRQAVAEKLCAGCPEAWRCPERTDQPTAMTEAQAS
;
A
#
# COMPACT_ATOMS: atom_id res chain seq x y z
N MET A 1 15.21 36.87 15.28
CA MET A 1 14.32 35.87 14.65
C MET A 1 14.74 35.74 13.20
N THR A 2 15.57 34.75 12.88
CA THR A 2 15.96 34.43 11.51
C THR A 2 14.80 33.73 10.80
N PRO A 3 14.41 34.13 9.58
CA PRO A 3 13.34 33.46 8.86
C PRO A 3 13.79 32.04 8.52
N ARG A 4 13.00 31.02 8.93
CA ARG A 4 13.19 29.66 8.44
C ARG A 4 12.96 29.67 6.94
N LYS A 5 14.04 29.56 6.17
CA LYS A 5 14.01 29.35 4.72
C LYS A 5 13.19 28.08 4.50
N ARG A 6 11.98 28.21 3.92
CA ARG A 6 11.24 27.06 3.42
C ARG A 6 12.13 26.45 2.34
N GLU A 7 12.83 25.37 2.68
CA GLU A 7 13.51 24.54 1.70
C GLU A 7 12.44 24.06 0.73
N GLN A 8 12.45 24.63 -0.48
CA GLN A 8 11.75 24.01 -1.59
C GLN A 8 12.43 22.65 -1.76
N LEU A 9 11.77 21.59 -1.31
CA LEU A 9 12.17 20.23 -1.66
C LEU A 9 12.20 20.16 -3.17
N ASP A 10 13.38 20.02 -3.74
CA ASP A 10 13.50 19.70 -5.14
C ASP A 10 12.82 18.34 -5.37
N TRP A 11 12.20 18.18 -6.54
CA TRP A 11 11.39 17.01 -6.82
C TRP A 11 12.22 15.71 -6.87
N VAL A 12 13.54 15.81 -7.10
CA VAL A 12 14.46 14.67 -7.14
C VAL A 12 14.67 14.15 -5.72
N SER A 13 14.97 15.01 -4.77
CA SER A 13 15.11 14.71 -3.34
C SER A 13 13.82 14.10 -2.76
N LEU A 14 12.65 14.57 -3.22
CA LEU A 14 11.37 13.96 -2.85
C LEU A 14 11.25 12.53 -3.40
N LEU A 15 11.56 12.33 -4.69
CA LEU A 15 11.49 11.01 -5.32
C LEU A 15 12.48 10.02 -4.69
N GLU A 16 13.70 10.46 -4.39
CA GLU A 16 14.71 9.66 -3.70
C GLU A 16 14.22 9.21 -2.33
N SER A 17 13.61 10.13 -1.56
CA SER A 17 13.05 9.80 -0.25
C SER A 17 11.94 8.75 -0.33
N ILE A 18 11.04 8.87 -1.30
CA ILE A 18 9.96 7.91 -1.52
C ILE A 18 10.51 6.54 -1.94
N LEU A 19 11.46 6.51 -2.87
CA LEU A 19 12.03 5.27 -3.39
C LEU A 19 12.92 4.55 -2.37
N ALA A 20 13.61 5.28 -1.50
CA ALA A 20 14.45 4.69 -0.45
C ALA A 20 13.66 3.78 0.50
N ASP A 21 12.42 4.16 0.82
CA ASP A 21 11.52 3.39 1.69
C ASP A 21 10.63 2.41 0.92
N THR A 22 10.70 2.38 -0.41
CA THR A 22 9.86 1.49 -1.24
C THR A 22 10.66 0.25 -1.68
N PRO A 23 10.31 -0.95 -1.19
CA PRO A 23 11.01 -2.16 -1.60
C PRO A 23 10.77 -2.47 -3.08
N SER A 24 11.84 -2.87 -3.78
CA SER A 24 11.73 -3.37 -5.15
C SER A 24 11.26 -4.84 -5.16
N LEU A 25 10.04 -5.08 -5.65
CA LEU A 25 9.39 -6.40 -5.70
C LEU A 25 9.02 -6.78 -7.15
N PRO A 26 10.00 -7.03 -8.04
CA PRO A 26 9.76 -7.22 -9.47
C PRO A 26 8.94 -8.47 -9.80
N GLU A 27 8.93 -9.48 -8.93
CA GLU A 27 8.18 -10.73 -9.10
C GLU A 27 6.86 -10.74 -8.30
N ALA A 28 6.39 -9.58 -7.83
CA ALA A 28 5.15 -9.49 -7.08
C ALA A 28 3.95 -9.89 -7.95
N ALA A 29 3.19 -10.88 -7.49
CA ALA A 29 2.03 -11.41 -8.21
C ALA A 29 0.88 -10.39 -8.38
N CYS A 30 0.89 -9.29 -7.63
CA CYS A 30 -0.08 -8.20 -7.72
C CYS A 30 0.20 -7.19 -8.85
N ILE A 31 1.35 -7.26 -9.54
CA ILE A 31 1.67 -6.34 -10.64
C ILE A 31 0.57 -6.44 -11.72
N GLY A 32 -0.04 -5.29 -12.05
CA GLY A 32 -1.14 -5.19 -13.02
C GLY A 32 -2.53 -5.54 -12.47
N ARG A 33 -2.68 -5.79 -11.16
CA ARG A 33 -3.95 -6.13 -10.50
C ARG A 33 -4.28 -5.19 -9.32
N HIS A 34 -4.04 -3.89 -9.49
CA HIS A 34 -4.25 -2.87 -8.45
C HIS A 34 -5.72 -2.75 -8.01
N ASP A 35 -6.64 -3.05 -8.91
CA ASP A 35 -8.09 -3.13 -8.69
C ASP A 35 -8.49 -4.10 -7.59
N LEU A 36 -7.67 -5.11 -7.27
CA LEU A 36 -7.91 -5.99 -6.13
C LEU A 36 -7.63 -5.33 -4.78
N PHE A 37 -6.82 -4.28 -4.75
CA PHE A 37 -6.33 -3.63 -3.54
C PHE A 37 -6.99 -2.26 -3.33
N ASP A 38 -7.39 -1.59 -4.41
CA ASP A 38 -8.09 -0.32 -4.36
C ASP A 38 -9.56 -0.48 -3.97
N GLU A 39 -10.10 0.53 -3.27
CA GLU A 39 -11.52 0.55 -2.90
C GLU A 39 -12.41 0.69 -4.15
N GLY A 40 -13.33 -0.27 -4.31
CA GLY A 40 -14.30 -0.24 -5.40
C GLY A 40 -15.36 0.83 -5.17
N GLN A 41 -15.54 1.73 -6.13
CA GLN A 41 -16.57 2.78 -6.05
C GLN A 41 -17.98 2.17 -6.17
N GLY A 42 -18.80 2.32 -5.14
CA GLY A 42 -20.15 1.77 -5.10
C GLY A 42 -20.21 0.25 -4.92
N GLU A 43 -19.09 -0.36 -4.51
CA GLU A 43 -18.97 -1.79 -4.26
C GLU A 43 -19.88 -2.22 -3.09
N SER A 44 -20.60 -3.32 -3.27
CA SER A 44 -21.36 -3.94 -2.19
C SER A 44 -20.43 -4.62 -1.18
N LYS A 45 -20.92 -4.88 0.03
CA LYS A 45 -20.14 -5.58 1.05
C LYS A 45 -19.67 -6.98 0.61
N ASP A 46 -20.48 -7.66 -0.19
CA ASP A 46 -20.14 -9.01 -0.67
C ASP A 46 -19.08 -8.95 -1.75
N GLU A 47 -19.12 -7.95 -2.63
CA GLU A 47 -18.06 -7.70 -3.61
C GLU A 47 -16.75 -7.32 -2.91
N ALA A 48 -16.78 -6.44 -1.91
CA ALA A 48 -15.58 -6.05 -1.15
C ALA A 48 -14.95 -7.26 -0.44
N ARG A 49 -15.78 -8.13 0.16
CA ARG A 49 -15.31 -9.39 0.76
C ARG A 49 -14.72 -10.33 -0.27
N HIS A 50 -15.35 -10.42 -1.45
CA HIS A 50 -14.84 -11.26 -2.53
C HIS A 50 -13.48 -10.75 -3.02
N ARG A 51 -13.36 -9.45 -3.29
CA ARG A 51 -12.12 -8.79 -3.69
C ARG A 51 -11.01 -9.02 -2.66
N GLN A 52 -11.31 -8.80 -1.38
CA GLN A 52 -10.38 -9.09 -0.29
C GLN A 52 -9.94 -10.56 -0.26
N ALA A 53 -10.87 -11.51 -0.37
CA ALA A 53 -10.54 -12.93 -0.38
C ALA A 53 -9.67 -13.34 -1.59
N VAL A 54 -9.84 -12.67 -2.74
CA VAL A 54 -8.98 -12.85 -3.92
C VAL A 54 -7.59 -12.28 -3.65
N ALA A 55 -7.50 -11.08 -3.07
CA ALA A 55 -6.23 -10.46 -2.70
C ALA A 55 -5.44 -11.30 -1.68
N GLU A 56 -6.10 -11.83 -0.64
CA GLU A 56 -5.50 -12.73 0.36
C GLU A 56 -4.91 -13.99 -0.28
N LYS A 57 -5.65 -14.64 -1.18
CA LYS A 57 -5.16 -15.82 -1.91
C LYS A 57 -3.95 -15.48 -2.79
N LEU A 58 -3.96 -14.31 -3.42
CA LEU A 58 -2.84 -13.84 -4.24
C LEU A 58 -1.60 -13.59 -3.39
N CYS A 59 -1.75 -12.90 -2.25
CA CYS A 59 -0.66 -12.62 -1.31
C CYS A 59 -0.09 -13.89 -0.67
N ALA A 60 -0.92 -14.90 -0.42
CA ALA A 60 -0.48 -16.19 0.13
C ALA A 60 0.47 -16.95 -0.82
N GLY A 61 0.28 -16.81 -2.14
CA GLY A 61 1.11 -17.47 -3.16
C GLY A 61 2.18 -16.57 -3.81
N CYS A 62 2.34 -15.32 -3.36
CA CYS A 62 3.24 -14.37 -3.99
C CYS A 62 4.72 -14.72 -3.73
N PRO A 63 5.59 -14.78 -4.77
CA PRO A 63 7.03 -15.06 -4.59
C PRO A 63 7.74 -14.05 -3.68
N GLU A 64 7.28 -12.80 -3.73
CA GLU A 64 7.84 -11.67 -2.98
C GLU A 64 7.13 -11.45 -1.64
N ALA A 65 6.23 -12.34 -1.23
CA ALA A 65 5.41 -12.21 -0.02
C ALA A 65 6.23 -11.87 1.24
N TRP A 66 7.41 -12.48 1.39
CA TRP A 66 8.28 -12.30 2.55
C TRP A 66 8.95 -10.92 2.64
N ARG A 67 9.02 -10.18 1.52
CA ARG A 67 9.56 -8.80 1.44
C ARG A 67 8.47 -7.75 1.35
N CYS A 68 7.22 -8.16 1.18
CA CYS A 68 6.10 -7.25 0.99
C CYS A 68 5.65 -6.66 2.33
N PRO A 69 5.72 -5.33 2.53
CA PRO A 69 5.25 -4.69 3.77
C PRO A 69 3.72 -4.68 3.85
N GLU A 70 3.03 -4.70 2.71
CA GLU A 70 1.56 -4.62 2.57
C GLU A 70 0.90 -6.01 2.48
N ARG A 71 1.44 -7.00 3.19
CA ARG A 71 0.92 -8.36 3.10
C ARG A 71 -0.39 -8.50 3.88
N THR A 72 -1.43 -8.99 3.22
CA THR A 72 -2.81 -9.09 3.77
C THR A 72 -3.04 -10.22 4.77
N ASP A 73 -2.05 -11.09 5.01
CA ASP A 73 -2.13 -12.17 6.00
C ASP A 73 -1.75 -11.73 7.43
N GLN A 74 -1.24 -10.51 7.58
CA GLN A 74 -1.08 -9.88 8.88
C GLN A 74 -2.33 -9.06 9.19
N PRO A 75 -2.96 -9.23 10.37
CA PRO A 75 -4.02 -8.34 10.80
C PRO A 75 -3.42 -6.94 10.86
N THR A 76 -3.89 -6.02 10.01
CA THR A 76 -3.69 -4.60 10.20
C THR A 76 -4.26 -4.28 11.57
N ALA A 77 -3.37 -4.16 12.56
CA ALA A 77 -3.73 -3.65 13.86
C ALA A 77 -4.39 -2.30 13.59
N MET A 78 -5.70 -2.29 13.80
CA MET A 78 -6.57 -1.16 13.63
C MET A 78 -5.94 0.04 14.31
N THR A 79 -5.35 0.93 13.54
CA THR A 79 -5.22 2.32 13.98
C THR A 79 -6.58 2.94 13.71
N GLU A 80 -7.55 2.59 14.55
CA GLU A 80 -8.75 3.39 14.79
C GLU A 80 -8.28 4.70 15.43
N ALA A 81 -7.77 5.61 14.61
CA ALA A 81 -7.84 7.02 14.91
C ALA A 81 -9.10 7.54 14.18
N GLN A 82 -10.01 8.08 14.98
CA GLN A 82 -11.11 9.00 14.63
C GLN A 82 -12.50 8.40 14.39
N ALA A 83 -13.30 8.33 15.47
CA ALA A 83 -14.69 8.80 15.47
C ALA A 83 -15.17 9.14 16.91
N SER A 84 -15.54 10.41 17.10
CA SER A 84 -16.31 11.04 18.19
C SER A 84 -15.63 11.33 19.53
#